data_AF-A0A089KNV4-F1
#
_entry.id   AF-A0A089KNV4-F1
#
_cell.length_a   1.000
_cell.length_b   1.000
_cell.length_c   1.000
_cell.angle_alpha   90.00
_cell.angle_beta   90.00
_cell.angle_gamma   90.00
#
_symmetry.space_group_name_H-M   'P 1'
#
loop_
_entity.id
_entity.type
_entity.pdbx_description
1 polymer ?
#
loop_
_entity_poly.entity_id
_entity_poly.type
_entity_poly.pdbx_seq_one_letter_code
_entity_poly.pdbx_strand_id
1 'polypeptide(L)'
;MGKGLSYRAAAEKLGVDTNTVIKYARLSPANESFSDEVNLPSVSPLTIKTGALKKKRNAHDLRYIRVDWEKRDLELSLEVEEACNKMLSDRDMKPIRITYASVGKRIRNLALIEKHKDKLPITMAILSNRLETVDQFQIRRIGWAAEHMNDEFPIKRWKLIRKAGLRPGYSSAVTDALDYYSGQGLHTLNFADRVATQWLQ
;
A
#
# COMPACT_ATOMS: atom_id res chain seq x y z
N MET A 1 -72.65 8.57 -22.96
CA MET A 1 -71.25 9.00 -22.80
C MET A 1 -70.82 8.73 -21.36
N GLY A 2 -70.21 7.57 -21.09
CA GLY A 2 -69.78 7.20 -19.73
C GLY A 2 -68.38 7.72 -19.45
N LYS A 3 -68.23 8.65 -18.50
CA LYS A 3 -66.91 8.99 -17.96
C LYS A 3 -66.37 7.77 -17.21
N GLY A 4 -65.26 7.20 -17.69
CA GLY A 4 -64.57 6.11 -17.01
C GLY A 4 -64.10 6.52 -15.61
N LEU A 5 -64.06 5.57 -14.68
CA LEU A 5 -63.53 5.76 -13.33
C LEU A 5 -62.04 6.16 -13.38
N SER A 6 -61.63 7.10 -12.52
CA SER A 6 -60.21 7.45 -12.41
C SER A 6 -59.41 6.30 -11.79
N TYR A 7 -58.10 6.24 -12.05
CA TYR A 7 -57.22 5.23 -11.45
C TYR A 7 -57.26 5.24 -9.92
N ARG A 8 -57.46 6.42 -9.30
CA ARG A 8 -57.66 6.55 -7.85
C ARG A 8 -58.97 5.94 -7.38
N ALA A 9 -60.06 6.20 -8.09
CA ALA A 9 -61.36 5.63 -7.75
C ALA A 9 -61.39 4.11 -7.93
N ALA A 10 -60.66 3.57 -8.91
CA ALA A 10 -60.50 2.14 -9.10
C ALA A 10 -59.65 1.50 -7.98
N ALA A 11 -58.57 2.16 -7.58
CA ALA A 11 -57.69 1.73 -6.49
C ALA A 11 -58.43 1.62 -5.15
N GLU A 12 -59.22 2.63 -4.81
CA GLU A 12 -60.03 2.66 -3.58
C GLU A 12 -61.07 1.54 -3.54
N LYS A 13 -61.78 1.29 -4.65
CA LYS A 13 -62.75 0.19 -4.75
C LYS A 13 -62.13 -1.19 -4.64
N LEU A 14 -60.90 -1.37 -5.15
CA LEU A 14 -60.20 -2.65 -5.16
C LEU A 14 -59.33 -2.88 -3.92
N GLY A 15 -59.22 -1.89 -3.03
CA GLY A 15 -58.38 -1.97 -1.83
C GLY A 15 -56.87 -2.09 -2.13
N VAL A 16 -56.43 -1.54 -3.27
CA VAL A 16 -55.03 -1.61 -3.74
C VAL A 16 -54.47 -0.23 -4.04
N ASP A 17 -53.14 -0.10 -4.13
CA ASP A 17 -52.51 1.17 -4.50
C ASP A 17 -52.74 1.56 -5.98
N THR A 18 -52.75 2.87 -6.25
CA THR A 18 -52.90 3.43 -7.60
C THR A 18 -51.88 2.95 -8.61
N ASN A 19 -50.62 2.72 -8.22
CA ASN A 19 -49.58 2.20 -9.12
C ASN A 19 -49.85 0.75 -9.51
N THR A 20 -50.50 -0.03 -8.65
CA THR A 20 -50.93 -1.39 -8.97
C THR A 20 -51.95 -1.35 -10.09
N VAL A 21 -52.97 -0.49 -9.97
CA VAL A 21 -53.98 -0.31 -11.03
C VAL A 21 -53.34 0.16 -12.34
N ILE A 22 -52.41 1.13 -12.29
CA ILE A 22 -51.69 1.62 -13.48
C ILE A 22 -50.84 0.51 -14.13
N LYS A 23 -50.16 -0.31 -13.33
CA LYS A 23 -49.33 -1.43 -13.79
C LYS A 23 -50.17 -2.46 -14.54
N TYR A 24 -51.32 -2.85 -13.99
CA TYR A 24 -52.17 -3.87 -14.59
C TYR A 24 -53.09 -3.34 -15.70
N ALA A 25 -53.46 -2.06 -15.69
CA ALA A 25 -54.18 -1.43 -16.79
C ALA A 25 -53.38 -1.47 -18.10
N ARG A 26 -52.04 -1.38 -18.02
CA ARG A 26 -51.12 -1.50 -19.17
C ARG A 26 -50.92 -2.95 -19.65
N LEU A 27 -51.28 -3.92 -18.82
CA LEU A 27 -51.12 -5.35 -19.08
C LEU A 27 -52.44 -6.03 -19.48
N SER A 28 -53.55 -5.28 -19.54
CA SER A 28 -54.85 -5.85 -19.87
C SER A 28 -54.87 -6.28 -21.35
N PRO A 29 -55.04 -7.57 -21.67
CA PRO A 29 -55.07 -8.07 -23.04
C PRO A 29 -56.39 -7.77 -23.78
N ALA A 30 -57.27 -6.94 -23.22
CA ALA A 30 -58.61 -6.69 -23.74
C ALA A 30 -58.65 -5.59 -24.83
N ASN A 31 -57.74 -5.67 -25.80
CA ASN A 31 -57.89 -4.99 -27.09
C ASN A 31 -57.55 -5.98 -28.22
N GLU A 32 -58.07 -7.20 -28.13
CA GLU A 32 -58.21 -8.08 -29.29
C GLU A 32 -59.61 -7.90 -29.89
N SER A 33 -59.68 -7.05 -30.91
CA SER A 33 -60.68 -7.17 -31.95
C SER A 33 -60.10 -8.08 -33.04
N PHE A 34 -60.71 -9.26 -33.18
CA PHE A 34 -60.48 -10.28 -34.21
C PHE A 34 -60.27 -9.72 -35.63
N SER A 35 -59.22 -10.18 -36.31
CA SER A 35 -59.32 -10.82 -37.64
C SER A 35 -57.99 -11.51 -38.03
N ASP A 36 -58.06 -12.84 -38.00
CA ASP A 36 -57.47 -13.84 -38.90
C ASP A 36 -55.96 -14.20 -38.93
N GLU A 37 -55.77 -15.51 -38.73
CA GLU A 37 -54.74 -16.43 -39.21
C GLU A 37 -53.32 -16.48 -38.60
N VAL A 38 -53.21 -17.39 -37.63
CA VAL A 38 -52.20 -18.45 -37.43
C VAL A 38 -50.94 -18.44 -38.32
N ASN A 39 -49.75 -18.28 -37.71
CA ASN A 39 -48.65 -19.26 -37.84
C ASN A 39 -47.51 -19.06 -36.80
N LEU A 40 -47.23 -20.09 -36.00
CA LEU A 40 -45.94 -20.36 -35.35
C LEU A 40 -45.23 -21.44 -36.20
N PRO A 41 -43.89 -21.66 -36.18
CA PRO A 41 -42.79 -20.93 -35.52
C PRO A 41 -41.53 -20.75 -36.42
N SER A 42 -40.57 -19.89 -36.04
CA SER A 42 -39.20 -19.95 -36.58
C SER A 42 -38.16 -19.32 -35.65
N VAL A 43 -37.38 -20.21 -35.03
CA VAL A 43 -35.95 -20.14 -34.65
C VAL A 43 -35.44 -18.93 -33.83
N SER A 44 -34.94 -19.29 -32.65
CA SER A 44 -34.18 -18.55 -31.62
C SER A 44 -33.05 -17.65 -32.13
N PRO A 45 -32.58 -16.68 -31.32
CA PRO A 45 -31.44 -17.01 -30.46
C PRO A 45 -31.56 -16.51 -29.01
N LEU A 46 -30.91 -17.25 -28.11
CA LEU A 46 -30.70 -16.89 -26.71
C LEU A 46 -30.13 -15.45 -26.59
N THR A 47 -30.91 -14.53 -26.03
CA THR A 47 -30.39 -13.21 -25.67
C THR A 47 -29.74 -13.28 -24.28
N ILE A 48 -28.42 -13.15 -24.30
CA ILE A 48 -27.52 -12.86 -23.18
C ILE A 48 -28.20 -11.83 -22.26
N LYS A 49 -28.26 -12.13 -20.94
CA LYS A 49 -28.60 -11.13 -19.92
C LYS A 49 -27.57 -10.00 -19.98
N THR A 50 -27.83 -8.96 -20.76
CA THR A 50 -27.12 -7.70 -20.63
C THR A 50 -27.56 -7.10 -19.31
N GLY A 51 -26.68 -7.20 -18.32
CA GLY A 51 -26.87 -6.62 -17.00
C GLY A 51 -27.32 -5.17 -17.10
N ALA A 52 -28.28 -4.84 -16.24
CA ALA A 52 -28.83 -3.54 -15.93
C ALA A 52 -28.05 -2.35 -16.51
N LEU A 53 -28.76 -1.52 -17.30
CA LEU A 53 -28.37 -0.17 -17.68
C LEU A 53 -27.70 0.54 -16.51
N LYS A 54 -26.38 0.76 -16.62
CA LYS A 54 -25.57 1.47 -15.63
C LYS A 54 -26.19 2.84 -15.37
N LYS A 55 -26.66 3.03 -14.14
CA LYS A 55 -27.09 4.32 -13.59
C LYS A 55 -26.01 5.37 -13.92
N LYS A 56 -26.38 6.46 -14.61
CA LYS A 56 -25.47 7.59 -14.87
C LYS A 56 -24.95 8.09 -13.53
N ARG A 57 -23.66 7.87 -13.26
CA ARG A 57 -23.00 8.33 -12.03
C ARG A 57 -22.91 9.86 -12.11
N ASN A 58 -23.22 10.55 -11.02
CA ASN A 58 -23.11 12.00 -10.93
C ASN A 58 -21.68 12.42 -11.30
N ALA A 59 -21.49 13.53 -12.03
CA ALA A 59 -20.17 14.01 -12.45
C ALA A 59 -19.19 14.24 -11.27
N HIS A 60 -19.72 14.41 -10.05
CA HIS A 60 -18.95 14.49 -8.82
C HIS A 60 -18.29 13.15 -8.41
N ASP A 61 -18.86 12.00 -8.81
CA ASP A 61 -18.35 10.65 -8.53
C ASP A 61 -17.16 10.27 -9.45
N LEU A 62 -16.95 11.02 -10.54
CA LEU A 62 -15.80 10.84 -11.45
C LEU A 62 -14.51 11.48 -10.92
N ARG A 63 -14.59 12.31 -9.88
CA ARG A 63 -13.41 12.98 -9.28
C ARG A 63 -12.72 12.13 -8.21
N TYR A 64 -13.34 11.06 -7.73
CA TYR A 64 -12.76 10.17 -6.73
C TYR A 64 -12.38 8.84 -7.39
N ILE A 65 -11.16 8.77 -7.93
CA ILE A 65 -10.61 7.50 -8.39
C ILE A 65 -10.45 6.62 -7.16
N ARG A 66 -11.19 5.52 -7.11
CA ARG A 66 -11.04 4.54 -6.05
C ARG A 66 -9.61 3.99 -6.12
N VAL A 67 -8.93 4.17 -5.01
CA VAL A 67 -7.54 3.82 -4.79
C VAL A 67 -7.44 2.29 -4.70
N ASP A 68 -6.77 1.66 -5.67
CA ASP A 68 -6.40 0.23 -5.63
C ASP A 68 -5.24 0.06 -4.64
N TRP A 69 -5.52 -0.45 -3.46
CA TRP A 69 -4.55 -0.55 -2.37
C TRP A 69 -3.57 -1.70 -2.56
N GLU A 70 -4.01 -2.84 -3.10
CA GLU A 70 -3.14 -4.00 -3.31
C GLU A 70 -2.03 -3.68 -4.31
N LYS A 71 -2.41 -3.09 -5.46
CA LYS A 71 -1.44 -2.67 -6.46
C LYS A 71 -0.47 -1.64 -5.92
N ARG A 72 -0.95 -0.66 -5.16
CA ARG A 72 -0.11 0.40 -4.60
C ARG A 72 0.81 -0.10 -3.51
N ASP A 73 0.35 -1.01 -2.65
CA ASP A 73 1.21 -1.60 -1.63
C ASP A 73 2.38 -2.32 -2.29
N LEU A 74 2.12 -3.08 -3.35
CA LEU A 74 3.17 -3.73 -4.12
C LEU A 74 4.14 -2.73 -4.75
N GLU A 75 3.65 -1.72 -5.47
CA GLU A 75 4.50 -0.67 -6.09
C GLU A 75 5.36 0.05 -5.04
N LEU A 76 4.74 0.46 -3.92
CA LEU A 76 5.42 1.15 -2.84
C LEU A 76 6.46 0.27 -2.14
N SER A 77 6.18 -1.03 -2.00
CA SER A 77 7.10 -1.98 -1.39
C SER A 77 8.41 -2.09 -2.18
N LEU A 78 8.33 -2.06 -3.51
CA LEU A 78 9.50 -2.06 -4.40
C LEU A 78 10.31 -0.77 -4.28
N GLU A 79 9.64 0.39 -4.25
CA GLU A 79 10.30 1.68 -4.03
C GLU A 79 11.02 1.73 -2.68
N VAL A 80 10.38 1.22 -1.64
CA VAL A 80 10.95 1.12 -0.29
C VAL A 80 12.19 0.23 -0.29
N GLU A 81 12.11 -0.96 -0.87
CA GLU A 81 13.24 -1.89 -0.92
C GLU A 81 14.43 -1.28 -1.67
N GLU A 82 14.18 -0.68 -2.84
CA GLU A 82 15.21 0.00 -3.62
C GLU A 82 15.84 1.16 -2.84
N ALA A 83 15.03 1.96 -2.14
CA ALA A 83 15.52 3.06 -1.32
C ALA A 83 16.40 2.56 -0.17
N CYS A 84 16.00 1.50 0.53
CA CYS A 84 16.81 0.87 1.58
C CYS A 84 18.15 0.38 1.03
N ASN A 85 18.13 -0.34 -0.10
CA ASN A 85 19.34 -0.84 -0.74
C ASN A 85 20.29 0.29 -1.13
N LYS A 86 19.77 1.37 -1.74
CA LYS A 86 20.56 2.57 -2.08
C LYS A 86 21.18 3.22 -0.83
N MET A 87 20.44 3.30 0.27
CA MET A 87 20.94 3.86 1.54
C MET A 87 22.02 3.00 2.21
N LEU A 88 22.07 1.70 1.93
CA LEU A 88 23.09 0.78 2.42
C LEU A 88 24.32 0.73 1.52
N SER A 89 24.13 0.86 0.20
CA SER A 89 25.21 0.77 -0.78
C SER A 89 26.01 2.06 -0.95
N ASP A 90 25.43 3.21 -0.60
CA ASP A 90 26.10 4.51 -0.68
C ASP A 90 27.19 4.62 0.39
N ARG A 91 28.44 4.43 -0.03
CA ARG A 91 29.62 4.50 0.85
C ARG A 91 30.22 5.89 0.93
N ASP A 92 30.08 6.71 -0.11
CA ASP A 92 30.73 8.03 -0.17
C ASP A 92 30.07 9.04 0.77
N MET A 93 28.77 8.87 1.01
CA MET A 93 28.00 9.75 1.88
C MET A 93 27.96 9.26 3.32
N LYS A 94 27.89 10.21 4.26
CA LYS A 94 27.71 9.89 5.68
C LYS A 94 26.42 9.08 5.89
N PRO A 95 26.47 7.92 6.58
CA PRO A 95 25.30 7.08 6.80
C PRO A 95 24.13 7.80 7.44
N ILE A 96 22.94 7.59 6.88
CA ILE A 96 21.64 8.00 7.44
C ILE A 96 20.93 6.75 7.96
N ARG A 97 20.42 6.80 9.20
CA ARG A 97 19.73 5.66 9.80
C ARG A 97 18.50 5.28 9.00
N ILE A 98 18.32 3.98 8.74
CA ILE A 98 17.13 3.45 8.11
C ILE A 98 16.02 3.37 9.15
N THR A 99 15.02 4.22 8.97
CA THR A 99 13.82 4.35 9.80
C THR A 99 12.61 4.55 8.89
N TYR A 100 11.39 4.33 9.40
CA TYR A 100 10.17 4.67 8.67
C TYR A 100 10.20 6.10 8.10
N ALA A 101 10.64 7.06 8.92
CA ALA A 101 10.68 8.46 8.55
C ALA A 101 11.73 8.77 7.48
N SER A 102 12.95 8.22 7.61
CA SER A 102 14.02 8.49 6.65
C SER A 102 13.76 7.84 5.29
N VAL A 103 13.26 6.60 5.27
CA VAL A 103 12.88 5.91 4.03
C VAL A 103 11.69 6.62 3.38
N GLY A 104 10.62 6.89 4.14
CA GLY A 104 9.44 7.59 3.63
C GLY A 104 9.75 8.98 3.06
N LYS A 105 10.66 9.74 3.69
CA LYS A 105 11.14 11.03 3.15
C LYS A 105 11.93 10.85 1.87
N ARG A 106 12.78 9.82 1.78
CA ARG A 106 13.61 9.52 0.61
C ARG A 106 12.78 9.26 -0.63
N ILE A 107 11.69 8.49 -0.50
CA ILE A 107 10.76 8.17 -1.59
C ILE A 107 9.60 9.17 -1.72
N ARG A 108 9.59 10.25 -0.91
CA ARG A 108 8.54 11.29 -0.86
C ARG A 108 7.13 10.77 -0.56
N ASN A 109 7.01 9.58 0.02
CA ASN A 109 5.75 8.93 0.37
C ASN A 109 5.53 8.77 1.89
N LEU A 110 6.26 9.53 2.72
CA LEU A 110 6.13 9.45 4.19
C LEU A 110 4.68 9.58 4.68
N ALA A 111 3.97 10.61 4.23
CA ALA A 111 2.59 10.85 4.66
C ALA A 111 1.65 9.72 4.25
N LEU A 112 1.92 9.06 3.11
CA LEU A 112 1.12 7.94 2.63
C LEU A 112 1.34 6.72 3.51
N ILE A 113 2.60 6.39 3.81
CA ILE A 113 2.97 5.28 4.70
C ILE A 113 2.37 5.52 6.09
N GLU A 114 2.51 6.72 6.65
CA GLU A 114 2.04 7.01 8.01
C GLU A 114 0.52 6.93 8.15
N LYS A 115 -0.23 7.42 7.16
CA LYS A 115 -1.70 7.50 7.21
C LYS A 115 -2.42 6.20 6.85
N HIS A 116 -1.74 5.28 6.16
CA HIS A 116 -2.37 4.10 5.57
C HIS A 116 -1.64 2.78 5.86
N LYS A 117 -0.97 2.69 7.02
CA LYS A 117 -0.22 1.48 7.44
C LYS A 117 -1.08 0.21 7.40
N ASP A 118 -2.35 0.33 7.77
CA ASP A 118 -3.36 -0.73 7.77
C ASP A 118 -3.65 -1.30 6.38
N LYS A 119 -3.37 -0.53 5.33
CA LYS A 119 -3.60 -0.91 3.92
C LYS A 119 -2.31 -1.23 3.17
N LEU A 120 -1.18 -1.21 3.87
CA LEU A 120 0.16 -1.41 3.30
C LEU A 120 0.91 -2.57 3.98
N PRO A 121 0.29 -3.76 4.16
CA PRO A 121 0.91 -4.86 4.90
C PRO A 121 2.27 -5.29 4.31
N ILE A 122 2.43 -5.32 2.99
CA ILE A 122 3.66 -5.74 2.33
C ILE A 122 4.76 -4.71 2.58
N THR A 123 4.47 -3.42 2.32
CA THR A 123 5.41 -2.33 2.57
C THR A 123 5.84 -2.30 4.04
N MET A 124 4.91 -2.50 4.98
CA MET A 124 5.20 -2.49 6.41
C MET A 124 6.07 -3.69 6.83
N ALA A 125 5.87 -4.86 6.24
CA ALA A 125 6.72 -6.02 6.47
C ALA A 125 8.17 -5.76 5.98
N ILE A 126 8.34 -5.25 4.76
CA ILE A 126 9.67 -4.92 4.21
C ILE A 126 10.35 -3.86 5.09
N LEU A 127 9.65 -2.79 5.45
CA LEU A 127 10.22 -1.75 6.29
C LEU A 127 10.72 -2.34 7.60
N SER A 128 9.88 -3.12 8.30
CA SER A 128 10.21 -3.68 9.60
C SER A 128 11.48 -4.53 9.58
N ASN A 129 11.67 -5.34 8.53
CA ASN A 129 12.87 -6.17 8.35
C ASN A 129 14.14 -5.35 8.00
N ARG A 130 13.98 -4.12 7.50
CA ARG A 130 15.10 -3.25 7.10
C ARG A 130 15.42 -2.16 8.12
N LEU A 131 14.62 -1.97 9.16
CA LEU A 131 14.85 -0.93 10.17
C LEU A 131 16.14 -1.20 10.95
N GLU A 132 16.94 -0.15 11.11
CA GLU A 132 18.12 -0.23 11.96
C GLU A 132 17.77 0.13 13.41
N THR A 133 18.25 -0.69 14.35
CA THR A 133 18.38 -0.29 15.75
C THR A 133 19.40 0.85 15.90
N VAL A 134 19.46 1.45 17.09
CA VAL A 134 20.46 2.49 17.39
C VAL A 134 21.88 1.91 17.25
N ASP A 135 22.10 0.71 17.76
CA ASP A 135 23.40 0.05 17.77
C ASP A 135 23.85 -0.35 16.37
N GLN A 136 22.99 -0.97 15.56
CA GLN A 136 23.29 -1.30 14.16
C GLN A 136 23.70 -0.05 13.38
N PHE A 137 22.98 1.06 13.55
CA PHE A 137 23.32 2.32 12.90
C PHE A 137 24.64 2.92 13.40
N GLN A 138 24.94 2.81 14.70
CA GLN A 138 26.23 3.24 15.26
C GLN A 138 27.38 2.41 14.70
N ILE A 139 27.23 1.08 14.63
CA ILE A 139 28.21 0.15 14.07
C ILE A 139 28.47 0.47 12.59
N ARG A 140 27.40 0.67 11.79
CA ARG A 140 27.57 1.06 10.37
C ARG A 140 28.31 2.38 10.20
N ARG A 141 28.06 3.37 11.07
CA ARG A 141 28.81 4.64 11.07
C ARG A 141 30.27 4.47 11.46
N ILE A 142 30.59 3.54 12.36
CA ILE A 142 31.98 3.20 12.70
C ILE A 142 32.70 2.63 11.48
N GLY A 143 32.09 1.65 10.81
CA GLY A 143 32.66 1.04 9.59
C GLY A 143 32.90 2.08 8.50
N TRP A 144 31.89 2.92 8.22
CA TRP A 144 32.03 4.04 7.28
C TRP A 144 33.17 4.99 7.68
N ALA A 145 33.26 5.37 8.96
CA ALA A 145 34.31 6.28 9.42
C ALA A 145 35.71 5.67 9.25
N ALA A 146 35.87 4.37 9.50
CA ALA A 146 37.13 3.67 9.33
C ALA A 146 37.56 3.61 7.85
N GLU A 147 36.63 3.26 6.93
CA GLU A 147 36.88 3.24 5.48
C GLU A 147 37.33 4.62 4.94
N HIS A 148 36.88 5.70 5.58
CA HIS A 148 37.20 7.09 5.21
C HIS A 148 38.39 7.69 5.99
N MET A 149 39.19 6.84 6.65
CA MET A 149 40.33 7.25 7.48
C MET A 149 41.64 6.53 7.09
N ASN A 150 41.73 6.02 5.86
CA ASN A 150 42.81 5.16 5.33
C ASN A 150 44.26 5.66 5.49
N ASP A 151 44.50 6.91 5.87
CA ASP A 151 45.85 7.49 5.95
C ASP A 151 46.57 7.21 7.30
N GLU A 152 45.89 6.67 8.32
CA GLU A 152 46.47 6.41 9.65
C GLU A 152 45.97 5.09 10.23
N PHE A 153 46.68 3.98 9.95
CA PHE A 153 46.48 2.71 10.65
C PHE A 153 47.63 2.42 11.62
N PRO A 154 47.39 2.02 12.89
CA PRO A 154 46.08 1.80 13.52
C PRO A 154 45.32 3.10 13.83
N ILE A 155 44.00 3.07 13.64
CA ILE A 155 43.14 4.23 13.87
C ILE A 155 42.99 4.46 15.37
N LYS A 156 43.38 5.65 15.85
CA LYS A 156 43.14 6.03 17.26
C LYS A 156 41.63 6.06 17.55
N ARG A 157 41.20 5.33 18.59
CA ARG A 157 39.78 5.18 18.99
C ARG A 157 39.02 6.51 19.08
N TRP A 158 39.61 7.54 19.70
CA TRP A 158 38.96 8.85 19.82
C TRP A 158 38.73 9.54 18.47
N LYS A 159 39.62 9.33 17.49
CA LYS A 159 39.53 9.90 16.13
C LYS A 159 38.37 9.23 15.39
N LEU A 160 38.24 7.91 15.54
CA LEU A 160 37.14 7.11 15.00
C LEU A 160 35.78 7.52 15.59
N ILE A 161 35.68 7.60 16.93
CA ILE A 161 34.46 8.06 17.64
C ILE A 161 34.02 9.44 17.12
N ARG A 162 34.97 10.38 16.98
CA ARG A 162 34.70 11.73 16.50
C ARG A 162 34.21 11.74 15.05
N LYS A 163 34.85 10.99 14.15
CA LYS A 163 34.45 10.89 12.73
C LYS A 163 33.08 10.23 12.57
N ALA A 164 32.81 9.15 13.31
CA ALA A 164 31.51 8.46 13.34
C ALA A 164 30.39 9.29 13.99
N GLY A 165 30.75 10.30 14.81
CA GLY A 165 29.80 11.16 15.52
C GLY A 165 29.04 10.40 16.60
N LEU A 166 29.74 9.60 17.40
CA LEU A 166 29.17 8.85 18.52
C LEU A 166 29.17 9.70 19.79
N ARG A 167 28.10 9.60 20.57
CA ARG A 167 28.01 10.15 21.93
C ARG A 167 28.38 9.04 22.94
N PRO A 168 28.97 9.36 24.10
CA PRO A 168 29.22 8.38 25.16
C PRO A 168 27.93 7.66 25.61
N GLY A 169 28.07 6.47 26.18
CA GLY A 169 26.93 5.64 26.62
C GLY A 169 26.40 4.66 25.55
N TYR A 170 27.26 4.26 24.61
CA TYR A 170 26.95 3.21 23.64
C TYR A 170 27.09 1.81 24.25
N SER A 171 26.44 0.81 23.62
CA SER A 171 26.42 -0.56 24.11
C SER A 171 27.76 -1.29 23.97
N SER A 172 27.85 -2.51 24.53
CA SER A 172 29.01 -3.38 24.36
C SER A 172 29.27 -3.70 22.89
N ALA A 173 28.22 -3.99 22.10
CA ALA A 173 28.38 -4.30 20.67
C ALA A 173 29.04 -3.15 19.87
N VAL A 174 28.73 -1.89 20.22
CA VAL A 174 29.34 -0.71 19.61
C VAL A 174 30.78 -0.52 20.11
N THR A 175 31.05 -0.85 21.37
CA THR A 175 32.39 -0.84 21.96
C THR A 175 33.30 -1.84 21.24
N ASP A 176 32.81 -3.07 21.05
CA ASP A 176 33.51 -4.14 20.35
C ASP A 176 33.84 -3.73 18.91
N ALA A 177 32.89 -3.08 18.21
CA ALA A 177 33.12 -2.55 16.87
C ALA A 177 34.24 -1.47 16.86
N LEU A 178 34.27 -0.57 17.85
CA LEU A 178 35.35 0.43 17.95
C LEU A 178 36.71 -0.22 18.20
N ASP A 179 36.78 -1.27 19.01
CA ASP A 179 38.03 -2.00 19.30
C ASP A 179 38.54 -2.77 18.08
N TYR A 180 37.63 -3.39 17.33
CA TYR A 180 37.93 -4.02 16.05
C TYR A 180 38.58 -3.04 15.05
N TYR A 181 37.95 -1.88 14.81
CA TYR A 181 38.45 -0.91 13.83
C TYR A 181 39.65 -0.06 14.32
N SER A 182 39.87 0.04 15.64
CA SER A 182 41.04 0.77 16.18
C SER A 182 42.32 -0.06 16.23
N GLY A 183 42.26 -1.34 15.81
CA GLY A 183 43.42 -2.23 15.82
C GLY A 183 43.85 -2.68 17.23
N GLN A 184 43.04 -2.43 18.25
CA GLN A 184 43.27 -2.92 19.63
C GLN A 184 42.74 -4.35 19.82
N GLY A 185 41.99 -4.89 18.84
CA GLY A 185 41.41 -6.24 18.89
C GLY A 185 42.28 -7.30 18.22
N LEU A 186 43.25 -7.88 18.94
CA LEU A 186 43.95 -9.11 18.51
C LEU A 186 43.14 -10.40 18.77
N HIS A 187 41.91 -10.33 19.28
CA HIS A 187 41.03 -11.50 19.45
C HIS A 187 39.54 -11.15 19.39
N THR A 188 38.99 -10.97 18.19
CA THR A 188 37.56 -11.23 17.94
C THR A 188 37.40 -11.84 16.56
N LEU A 189 37.86 -13.09 16.44
CA LEU A 189 37.45 -13.97 15.35
C LEU A 189 35.90 -14.03 15.38
N ASN A 190 35.26 -13.65 14.27
CA ASN A 190 33.81 -13.65 14.01
C ASN A 190 32.97 -12.40 14.40
N PHE A 191 33.48 -11.17 14.25
CA PHE A 191 32.60 -9.99 14.19
C PHE A 191 31.77 -9.95 12.89
N ALA A 192 32.39 -10.29 11.75
CA ALA A 192 31.73 -10.30 10.44
C ALA A 192 30.53 -11.26 10.38
N ASP A 193 30.66 -12.47 10.95
CA ASP A 193 29.58 -13.45 11.00
C ASP A 193 28.41 -13.00 11.90
N ARG A 194 28.70 -12.39 13.06
CA ARG A 194 27.68 -11.95 14.02
C ARG A 194 26.84 -10.79 13.49
N VAL A 195 27.48 -9.83 12.81
CA VAL A 195 26.77 -8.69 12.22
C VAL A 195 25.98 -9.12 10.99
N ALA A 196 26.54 -9.98 10.12
CA ALA A 196 25.84 -10.46 8.92
C ALA A 196 24.56 -11.25 9.27
N THR A 197 24.58 -12.05 10.33
CA THR A 197 23.38 -12.78 10.80
C THR A 197 22.29 -11.88 11.37
N GLN A 198 22.61 -10.65 11.79
CA GLN A 198 21.67 -9.73 12.42
C GLN A 198 20.85 -8.90 11.41
N TRP A 199 21.11 -9.06 10.11
CA TRP A 199 20.33 -8.49 9.00
C TRP A 199 19.34 -9.49 8.38
N LEU A 200 19.28 -10.72 8.91
CA LEU A 200 18.52 -11.84 8.35
C LEU A 200 17.41 -12.39 9.27
N GLN A 201 17.02 -11.66 10.32
CA GLN A 201 15.87 -12.02 11.17
C GLN A 201 14.65 -11.14 10.90
#